data_AF-A0A3A0FR83-F1
#
_entry.id   AF-A0A3A0FR83-F1
#
_cell.length_a   1.000
_cell.length_b   1.000
_cell.length_c   1.000
_cell.angle_alpha   90.00
_cell.angle_beta   90.00
_cell.angle_gamma   90.00
#
_symmetry.space_group_name_H-M   'P 1'
#
loop_
_entity.id
_entity.type
_entity.pdbx_description
1 polymer ?
#
loop_
_entity_poly.entity_id
_entity_poly.type
_entity_poly.pdbx_seq_one_letter_code
_entity_poly.pdbx_strand_id
1 'polypeptide(L)'
;MSHSGADDPRKLRDVLARTQTLAAQHDVASVVVGFGAREGDLLFPDFVSFLESELRVEDQIFRLTRERALLFLRDVDEAQARSVVERLRAAFEREFPGRAGFVVDIRYFAIAPGSASISVKQVLPAVFAGEDDETD
;
A
#
# COMPACT_ATOMS: atom_id res chain seq x y z
N MET A 1 16.16 -19.60 -2.82
CA MET A 1 15.17 -19.50 -1.72
C MET A 1 13.89 -18.96 -2.31
N SER A 2 12.87 -19.81 -2.44
CA SER A 2 11.63 -19.51 -3.15
C SER A 2 10.74 -18.61 -2.29
N HIS A 3 10.80 -17.29 -2.48
CA HIS A 3 9.81 -16.39 -1.92
C HIS A 3 8.58 -16.44 -2.83
N SER A 4 7.52 -17.09 -2.34
CA SER A 4 6.19 -17.00 -2.93
C SER A 4 5.80 -15.52 -2.90
N GLY A 5 5.89 -14.83 -4.04
CA GLY A 5 5.99 -13.37 -4.11
C GLY A 5 4.71 -12.58 -3.87
N ALA A 6 3.57 -13.25 -3.69
CA ALA A 6 2.28 -12.63 -3.45
C ALA A 6 1.66 -13.17 -2.16
N ASP A 7 1.09 -12.28 -1.36
CA ASP A 7 0.34 -12.64 -0.16
C ASP A 7 -1.02 -13.26 -0.51
N ASP A 8 -1.51 -14.16 0.35
CA ASP A 8 -2.79 -14.86 0.17
C ASP A 8 -3.97 -13.86 0.17
N PRO A 9 -4.86 -13.84 -0.84
CA PRO A 9 -6.02 -12.96 -0.89
C PRO A 9 -6.97 -13.11 0.31
N ARG A 10 -6.94 -14.24 1.04
CA ARG A 10 -7.65 -14.39 2.32
C ARG A 10 -7.08 -13.47 3.40
N LYS A 11 -5.75 -13.35 3.48
CA LYS A 11 -5.09 -12.42 4.40
C LYS A 11 -5.46 -10.97 4.09
N LEU A 12 -5.60 -10.59 2.82
CA LEU A 12 -6.05 -9.23 2.46
C LEU A 12 -7.42 -8.92 3.04
N ARG A 13 -8.37 -9.87 2.93
CA ARG A 13 -9.70 -9.74 3.51
C ARG A 13 -9.63 -9.60 5.03
N ASP A 14 -8.76 -10.37 5.69
CA ASP A 14 -8.57 -10.31 7.14
C ASP A 14 -7.93 -8.99 7.60
N VAL A 15 -7.01 -8.42 6.81
CA VAL A 15 -6.38 -7.11 7.10
C VAL A 15 -7.40 -5.99 6.94
N LEU A 16 -8.21 -6.01 5.87
CA LEU A 16 -9.28 -5.04 5.66
C LEU A 16 -10.33 -5.10 6.78
N ALA A 17 -10.77 -6.30 7.15
CA ALA A 17 -11.74 -6.49 8.24
C ALA A 17 -11.21 -5.97 9.58
N ARG A 18 -9.93 -6.22 9.88
CA ARG A 18 -9.27 -5.69 11.09
C ARG A 18 -9.14 -4.17 11.07
N THR A 19 -8.70 -3.60 9.95
CA THR A 19 -8.57 -2.14 9.78
C THR A 19 -9.91 -1.46 9.97
N GLN A 20 -10.98 -2.03 9.41
CA GLN A 20 -12.32 -1.49 9.59
C GLN A 20 -12.81 -1.60 11.03
N THR A 21 -12.59 -2.74 11.68
CA THR A 21 -12.98 -2.94 13.08
C THR A 21 -12.28 -1.91 13.98
N LEU A 22 -11.00 -1.64 13.74
CA LEU A 22 -10.23 -0.64 14.47
C LEU A 22 -10.76 0.78 14.22
N ALA A 23 -11.01 1.15 12.96
CA ALA A 23 -11.56 2.46 12.61
C ALA A 23 -12.95 2.68 13.24
N ALA A 24 -13.77 1.63 13.34
CA ALA A 24 -15.09 1.69 13.94
C ALA A 24 -15.07 1.69 15.48
N GLN A 25 -14.15 0.95 16.11
CA GLN A 25 -14.07 0.83 17.57
C GLN A 25 -13.36 2.02 18.24
N HIS A 26 -12.41 2.63 17.54
CA HIS A 26 -11.56 3.67 18.11
C HIS A 26 -11.84 5.08 17.57
N ASP A 27 -12.74 5.23 16.58
CA ASP A 27 -13.01 6.51 15.87
C ASP A 27 -11.75 7.08 15.20
N VAL A 28 -10.90 6.18 14.70
CA VAL A 28 -9.58 6.51 14.16
C VAL A 28 -9.59 6.36 12.64
N ALA A 29 -9.18 7.41 11.93
CA ALA A 29 -9.02 7.37 10.47
C ALA A 29 -7.89 6.40 10.07
N SER A 30 -8.06 5.73 8.92
CA SER A 30 -7.02 4.88 8.34
C SER A 30 -6.90 5.17 6.86
N VAL A 31 -5.73 4.93 6.27
CA VAL A 31 -5.51 5.13 4.84
C VAL A 31 -4.92 3.88 4.24
N VAL A 32 -5.50 3.45 3.11
CA VAL A 32 -4.90 2.44 2.25
C VAL A 32 -4.15 3.16 1.14
N VAL A 33 -2.87 2.84 0.99
CA VAL A 33 -2.01 3.36 -0.06
C VAL A 33 -1.74 2.22 -1.05
N GLY A 34 -2.06 2.43 -2.32
CA GLY A 34 -1.66 1.53 -3.40
C GLY A 34 -0.35 1.97 -4.01
N PHE A 35 0.55 1.01 -4.21
CA PHE A 35 1.78 1.16 -4.96
C PHE A 35 1.73 0.29 -6.20
N GLY A 36 1.87 0.89 -7.38
CA GLY A 36 2.01 0.20 -8.66
C GLY A 36 3.33 0.57 -9.32
N ALA A 37 4.09 -0.42 -9.79
CA ALA A 37 5.23 -0.20 -10.66
C ALA A 37 4.98 -0.78 -12.05
N ARG A 38 5.82 -0.38 -13.00
CA ARG A 38 5.79 -0.94 -14.36
C ARG A 38 6.12 -2.42 -14.33
N GLU A 39 5.54 -3.16 -15.27
CA GLU A 39 5.86 -4.58 -15.46
C GLU A 39 7.37 -4.79 -15.60
N GLY A 40 7.91 -5.74 -14.83
CA GLY A 40 9.34 -6.06 -14.86
C GLY A 40 10.23 -5.10 -14.08
N ASP A 41 9.69 -4.11 -13.35
CA ASP A 41 10.48 -3.26 -12.46
C ASP A 41 11.16 -4.12 -11.37
N LEU A 42 12.49 -4.12 -11.39
CA LEU A 42 13.31 -4.93 -10.48
C LEU A 42 13.52 -4.25 -9.13
N LEU A 43 13.24 -2.96 -9.02
CA LEU A 43 13.45 -2.16 -7.82
C LEU A 43 12.22 -2.19 -6.91
N PHE A 44 11.03 -2.44 -7.47
CA PHE A 44 9.79 -2.48 -6.69
C PHE A 44 9.81 -3.51 -5.54
N PRO A 45 10.26 -4.77 -5.71
CA PRO A 45 10.34 -5.70 -4.59
C PRO A 45 11.27 -5.23 -3.46
N ASP A 46 12.36 -4.54 -3.82
CA ASP A 46 13.30 -3.99 -2.85
C ASP A 46 12.71 -2.78 -2.14
N PHE A 47 11.97 -1.92 -2.87
CA PHE A 47 11.22 -0.81 -2.30
C PHE A 47 10.18 -1.31 -1.29
N VAL A 48 9.38 -2.30 -1.64
CA VAL A 48 8.39 -2.90 -0.73
C VAL A 48 9.06 -3.49 0.51
N SER A 49 10.19 -4.19 0.35
CA SER A 49 10.93 -4.77 1.47
C SER A 49 11.55 -3.69 2.37
N PHE A 50 11.98 -2.56 1.80
CA PHE A 50 12.43 -1.39 2.55
C PHE A 50 11.28 -0.76 3.34
N LEU A 51 10.11 -0.59 2.71
CA LEU A 51 8.92 -0.09 3.41
C LEU A 51 8.62 -0.97 4.61
N GLU A 52 8.56 -2.30 4.44
CA GLU A 52 8.33 -3.25 5.55
C GLU A 52 9.27 -3.05 6.75
N SER A 53 10.53 -2.69 6.51
CA SER A 53 11.50 -2.46 7.59
C SER A 53 11.34 -1.13 8.32
N GLU A 54 10.72 -0.13 7.68
CA GLU A 54 10.57 1.22 8.23
C GLU A 54 9.17 1.48 8.82
N LEU A 55 8.23 0.57 8.61
CA LEU A 55 6.86 0.68 9.10
C LEU A 55 6.78 0.44 10.61
N ARG A 56 5.79 1.08 11.23
CA ARG A 56 5.45 0.80 12.62
C ARG A 56 4.86 -0.60 12.74
N VAL A 57 4.91 -1.18 13.93
CA VAL A 57 4.33 -2.50 14.21
C VAL A 57 2.83 -2.55 13.88
N GLU A 58 2.15 -1.42 14.00
CA GLU A 58 0.75 -1.31 13.66
C GLU A 58 0.48 -1.23 12.14
N ASP A 59 1.40 -0.68 11.35
CA ASP A 59 1.21 -0.55 9.92
C ASP A 59 1.48 -1.90 9.23
N GLN A 60 0.81 -2.14 8.10
CA GLN A 60 0.95 -3.41 7.37
C GLN A 60 1.10 -3.15 5.89
N ILE A 61 2.05 -3.79 5.26
CA ILE A 61 2.09 -3.91 3.81
C ILE A 61 1.48 -5.26 3.39
N PHE A 62 0.92 -5.29 2.20
CA PHE A 62 0.37 -6.48 1.58
C PHE A 62 0.83 -6.52 0.12
N ARG A 63 1.55 -7.58 -0.26
CA ARG A 63 2.05 -7.73 -1.64
C ARG A 63 0.99 -8.44 -2.47
N LEU A 64 0.43 -7.76 -3.48
CA LEU A 64 -0.58 -8.34 -4.37
C LEU A 64 0.07 -9.12 -5.49
N THR A 65 1.04 -8.49 -6.16
CA THR A 65 1.82 -9.06 -7.25
C THR A 65 3.27 -8.63 -7.09
N ARG A 66 4.11 -8.96 -8.07
CA ARG A 66 5.51 -8.54 -8.08
C ARG A 66 5.65 -7.01 -8.23
N GLU A 67 4.68 -6.35 -8.85
CA GLU A 67 4.68 -4.91 -9.17
C GLU A 67 3.59 -4.12 -8.44
N ARG A 68 2.73 -4.79 -7.65
CA ARG A 68 1.64 -4.14 -6.91
C ARG A 68 1.66 -4.50 -5.44
N ALA A 69 1.54 -3.48 -4.59
CA ALA A 69 1.45 -3.64 -3.15
C ALA A 69 0.46 -2.64 -2.54
N LEU A 70 -0.09 -2.99 -1.38
CA LEU A 70 -0.95 -2.13 -0.58
C LEU A 70 -0.26 -1.86 0.76
N LEU A 71 -0.32 -0.63 1.22
CA LEU A 71 0.10 -0.24 2.56
C LEU A 71 -1.10 0.27 3.35
N PHE A 72 -1.30 -0.29 4.53
CA PHE A 72 -2.32 0.07 5.49
C PHE A 72 -1.66 0.91 6.57
N LEU A 73 -1.96 2.20 6.56
CA LEU A 73 -1.56 3.13 7.62
C LEU A 73 -2.73 3.32 8.57
N ARG A 74 -2.51 3.07 9.85
CA ARG A 74 -3.49 3.26 10.91
C ARG A 74 -3.26 4.60 11.60
N ASP A 75 -4.33 5.19 12.13
CA ASP A 75 -4.26 6.45 12.89
C ASP A 75 -3.68 7.63 12.11
N VAL A 76 -4.08 7.71 10.84
CA VAL A 76 -3.68 8.79 9.95
C VAL A 76 -4.81 9.21 9.03
N ASP A 77 -4.83 10.49 8.69
CA ASP A 77 -5.60 11.01 7.55
C ASP A 77 -4.78 10.96 6.25
N GLU A 78 -5.40 11.33 5.12
CA GLU A 78 -4.75 11.29 3.81
C GLU A 78 -3.52 12.20 3.71
N ALA A 79 -3.56 13.38 4.35
CA ALA A 79 -2.45 14.33 4.31
C ALA A 79 -1.23 13.80 5.08
N GLN A 80 -1.48 13.21 6.25
CA GLN A 80 -0.47 12.54 7.06
C GLN A 80 0.08 11.31 6.34
N ALA A 81 -0.78 10.48 5.74
CA ALA A 81 -0.38 9.33 4.95
C ALA A 81 0.56 9.74 3.79
N ARG A 82 0.22 10.82 3.06
CA ARG A 82 1.08 11.36 2.01
C ARG A 82 2.45 11.78 2.55
N SER A 83 2.49 12.51 3.67
CA SER A 83 3.75 12.91 4.29
C SER A 83 4.62 11.71 4.72
N VAL A 84 4.01 10.66 5.26
CA VAL A 84 4.70 9.42 5.63
C VAL A 84 5.29 8.76 4.39
N VAL A 85 4.51 8.61 3.32
CA VAL A 85 4.95 7.94 2.09
C VAL A 85 6.05 8.74 1.38
N GLU A 86 5.94 10.07 1.31
CA GLU A 86 6.98 10.93 0.73
C GLU A 86 8.30 10.81 1.51
N ARG A 87 8.24 10.77 2.85
CA ARG A 87 9.41 10.59 3.69
C ARG A 87 10.06 9.22 3.48
N LEU A 88 9.26 8.16 3.39
CA LEU A 88 9.76 6.80 3.14
C LEU A 88 10.40 6.70 1.75
N ARG A 89 9.77 7.29 0.73
CA ARG A 89 10.34 7.36 -0.62
C ARG A 89 11.68 8.09 -0.64
N ALA A 90 11.75 9.26 -0.01
CA ALA A 90 12.99 10.03 0.07
C ALA A 90 14.10 9.29 0.85
N ALA A 91 13.73 8.54 1.88
CA ALA A 91 14.66 7.69 2.63
C ALA A 91 15.20 6.54 1.74
N PHE A 92 14.34 5.87 0.98
CA PHE A 92 14.74 4.84 0.02
C PHE A 92 15.69 5.39 -1.05
N GLU A 93 15.37 6.53 -1.66
CA GLU A 93 16.23 7.16 -2.67
C GLU A 93 17.60 7.55 -2.11
N ARG A 94 17.66 7.95 -0.84
CA ARG A 94 18.92 8.26 -0.14
C ARG A 94 19.74 7.01 0.19
N GLU A 95 19.09 5.93 0.61
CA GLU A 95 19.76 4.67 0.97
C GLU A 95 20.22 3.89 -0.26
N PHE A 96 19.53 4.06 -1.38
CA PHE A 96 19.86 3.45 -2.66
C PHE A 96 20.08 4.49 -3.78
N PRO A 97 21.15 5.31 -3.73
CA PRO A 97 21.39 6.37 -4.72
C PRO A 97 21.51 5.87 -6.16
N GLY A 98 21.99 4.63 -6.35
CA GLY A 98 22.11 3.97 -7.66
C GLY A 98 20.77 3.56 -8.28
N ARG A 99 19.66 3.72 -7.54
CA ARG A 99 18.28 3.46 -7.97
C ARG A 99 17.53 4.75 -8.34
N ALA A 100 18.26 5.83 -8.61
CA ALA A 100 17.70 7.08 -9.10
C ALA A 100 16.86 6.83 -10.36
N GLY A 101 15.60 7.28 -10.34
CA GLY A 101 14.64 7.04 -11.42
C GLY A 101 13.64 5.90 -11.16
N PHE A 102 13.58 5.37 -9.94
CA PHE A 102 12.47 4.52 -9.51
C PHE A 102 11.14 5.28 -9.63
N VAL A 103 10.26 4.81 -10.53
CA VAL A 103 8.93 5.38 -10.74
C VAL A 103 7.91 4.41 -10.19
N VAL A 104 7.17 4.86 -9.18
CA VAL A 104 6.06 4.12 -8.59
C VAL A 104 4.82 5.02 -8.61
N ASP A 105 3.73 4.47 -9.10
CA ASP A 105 2.42 5.09 -9.03
C ASP A 105 1.86 4.89 -7.63
N ILE A 106 1.50 6.00 -6.98
CA ILE A 106 1.02 6.01 -5.60
C ILE A 106 -0.38 6.59 -5.56
N ARG A 107 -1.34 5.82 -5.02
CA ARG A 107 -2.72 6.26 -4.83
C ARG A 107 -3.16 6.06 -3.40
N TYR A 108 -4.05 6.93 -2.93
CA TYR A 108 -4.52 6.96 -1.55
C TYR A 108 -6.02 6.71 -1.51
N PHE A 109 -6.45 5.92 -0.54
CA PHE A 109 -7.86 5.66 -0.26
C PHE A 109 -8.09 5.83 1.24
N ALA A 110 -8.72 6.95 1.60
CA ALA A 110 -9.03 7.27 2.98
C ALA A 110 -10.24 6.46 3.49
N ILE A 111 -10.10 5.91 4.68
CA ILE A 111 -11.13 5.19 5.43
C ILE A 111 -11.56 6.08 6.59
N ALA A 112 -12.70 6.74 6.43
CA ALA A 112 -13.28 7.54 7.50
C ALA A 112 -13.81 6.65 8.63
N PRO A 113 -13.72 7.09 9.89
CA PRO A 113 -14.32 6.36 10.99
C PRO A 113 -15.83 6.24 10.82
N GLY A 114 -16.40 5.11 11.23
CA GLY A 114 -17.82 4.80 11.04
C GLY A 114 -18.22 4.41 9.61
N SER A 115 -17.29 4.30 8.66
CA SER A 115 -17.59 3.86 7.29
C SER A 115 -18.10 2.41 7.24
N ALA A 116 -19.10 2.17 6.38
CA ALA A 116 -19.67 0.85 6.09
C ALA A 116 -18.61 -0.14 5.56
N SER A 117 -18.92 -1.45 5.61
CA SER A 117 -18.04 -2.57 5.19
C SER A 117 -17.21 -2.25 3.95
N ILE A 118 -15.90 -2.05 4.14
CA ILE A 118 -14.97 -1.78 3.05
C ILE A 118 -14.62 -3.11 2.41
N SER A 119 -14.96 -3.25 1.13
CA SER A 119 -14.67 -4.46 0.37
C SER A 119 -13.40 -4.30 -0.47
N VAL A 120 -12.69 -5.41 -0.69
CA VAL A 120 -11.55 -5.50 -1.63
C VAL A 120 -11.92 -4.95 -3.01
N LYS A 121 -13.18 -5.18 -3.45
CA LYS A 121 -13.71 -4.72 -4.74
C LYS A 121 -13.88 -3.20 -4.85
N GLN A 122 -13.88 -2.48 -3.73
CA GLN A 122 -13.90 -1.02 -3.72
C GLN A 122 -12.48 -0.46 -3.65
N VAL A 123 -11.62 -1.06 -2.83
CA VAL A 123 -10.25 -0.58 -2.59
C VAL A 123 -9.36 -0.79 -3.80
N LEU A 124 -9.34 -1.99 -4.38
CA LEU A 124 -8.41 -2.31 -5.48
C LEU A 124 -8.63 -1.41 -6.70
N PRO A 125 -9.86 -1.18 -7.19
CA PRO A 125 -10.06 -0.22 -8.27
C PRO A 125 -9.69 1.19 -7.85
N ALA A 126 -10.02 1.65 -6.64
CA ALA A 126 -9.68 3.03 -6.26
C ALA A 126 -8.16 3.30 -6.27
N VAL A 127 -7.36 2.31 -5.85
CA VAL A 127 -5.90 2.45 -5.74
C VAL A 127 -5.12 1.96 -6.96
N PHE A 128 -5.75 1.28 -7.92
CA PHE A 128 -5.11 0.79 -9.15
C PHE A 128 -5.86 1.12 -10.46
N ALA A 129 -7.01 1.81 -10.45
CA ALA A 129 -7.78 2.12 -11.66
C ALA A 129 -7.03 3.10 -12.58
N GLY A 130 -6.27 2.53 -13.50
CA GLY A 130 -5.45 3.24 -14.48
C GLY A 130 -4.61 2.29 -15.33
N GLU A 131 -4.59 0.99 -15.03
CA GLU A 131 -3.82 -0.01 -15.78
C GLU A 131 -4.68 -0.99 -16.62
N ASP A 132 -6.02 -0.95 -16.51
CA ASP A 132 -6.92 -1.90 -17.21
C ASP A 132 -7.59 -1.35 -18.48
N ASP A 133 -7.18 -0.17 -18.98
CA ASP A 133 -7.83 0.48 -20.13
C ASP A 133 -6.82 0.86 -21.23
N GLU A 134 -6.04 -0.10 -21.72
CA GLU A 134 -5.45 -0.01 -23.07
C GLU A 134 -4.96 -1.39 -23.57
N THR A 135 -5.85 -2.16 -24.19
CA THR A 135 -5.48 -2.95 -25.39
C THR A 135 -6.76 -3.19 -26.21
N ASP A 136 -6.99 -2.30 -27.18
CA ASP A 136 -7.79 -2.59 -28.38
C ASP A 136 -6.95 -3.44 -29.35
#